data_AF-A0ABC8QYV6-F1
#
_entry.id   AF-A0ABC8QYV6-F1
#
_cell.length_a   1.000
_cell.length_b   1.000
_cell.length_c   1.000
_cell.angle_alpha   90.00
_cell.angle_beta   90.00
_cell.angle_gamma   90.00
#
_symmetry.space_group_name_H-M   'P 1'
#
loop_
_entity.id
_entity.type
_entity.pdbx_description
1 polymer ?
#
loop_
_entity_poly.entity_id
_entity_poly.type
_entity_poly.pdbx_seq_one_letter_code
_entity_poly.pdbx_strand_id
1 'polypeptide(L)'
;MGSLTQPKLPVIDFSLEKLKSCTSSWSSTRDDVVRALEEYGCFIAVYDQVSLELHNAIFQVSEELFDLPTETKVLNTSDTPSHGYVGQEPVVPLYEGLGIEDATTLEGAQRFTNLMWPSGNDRFCETTLSFSRLIAELDQIVMRMVSESYGIKKSYESLLGSTSYLFRLIKYRAPETNQTNLGIVPHTDKSFMSILHQRQVKGLEVKTKAGEWIVVDPSPSWFVVMAGDVCMVSYFSHIAR
;
A
#
# COMPACT_ATOMS: atom_id res chain seq x y z
N MET A 1 24.69 21.52 -21.88
CA MET A 1 24.56 20.63 -20.70
C MET A 1 23.21 19.96 -20.78
N GLY A 2 23.15 18.66 -21.07
CA GLY A 2 21.88 17.94 -21.11
C GLY A 2 21.30 17.89 -19.71
N SER A 3 20.07 18.36 -19.54
CA SER A 3 19.29 18.15 -18.32
C SER A 3 19.14 16.64 -18.16
N LEU A 4 19.89 16.04 -17.22
CA LEU A 4 19.66 14.66 -16.80
C LEU A 4 18.25 14.64 -16.21
N THR A 5 17.29 14.12 -16.96
CA THR A 5 15.94 13.84 -16.45
C THR A 5 16.11 12.89 -15.29
N GLN A 6 15.74 13.33 -14.08
CA GLN A 6 15.74 12.46 -12.91
C GLN A 6 14.92 11.20 -13.23
N PRO A 7 15.38 10.01 -12.83
CA PRO A 7 14.63 8.79 -13.03
C PRO A 7 13.27 8.91 -12.35
N LYS A 8 12.21 8.52 -13.06
CA LYS A 8 10.82 8.55 -12.58
C LYS A 8 10.24 7.16 -12.68
N LEU A 9 9.37 6.81 -11.73
CA LEU A 9 8.61 5.56 -11.81
C LEU A 9 7.64 5.59 -13.00
N PRO A 10 7.34 4.44 -13.62
CA PRO A 10 6.25 4.33 -14.57
C PRO A 10 4.93 4.79 -13.95
N VAL A 11 4.15 5.54 -14.71
CA VAL A 11 2.81 6.01 -14.31
C VAL A 11 1.79 5.30 -15.20
N ILE A 12 0.89 4.54 -14.59
CA ILE A 12 -0.10 3.71 -15.26
C ILE A 12 -1.49 4.15 -14.83
N ASP A 13 -2.38 4.32 -15.79
CA ASP A 13 -3.73 4.86 -15.57
C ASP A 13 -4.76 3.74 -15.46
N PHE A 14 -5.46 3.71 -14.32
CA PHE A 14 -6.49 2.74 -13.93
C PHE A 14 -7.90 3.37 -13.93
N SER A 15 -8.15 4.40 -14.75
CA SER A 15 -9.50 4.90 -14.99
C SER A 15 -10.43 3.83 -15.57
N LEU A 16 -11.73 3.91 -15.26
CA LEU A 16 -12.75 2.90 -15.62
C LEU A 16 -12.77 2.51 -17.10
N GLU A 17 -12.44 3.44 -17.99
CA GLU A 17 -12.38 3.17 -19.43
C GLU A 17 -11.34 2.10 -19.77
N LYS A 18 -10.20 2.11 -19.06
CA LYS A 18 -9.09 1.16 -19.25
C LYS A 18 -9.28 -0.16 -18.49
N LEU A 19 -10.18 -0.19 -17.52
CA LEU A 19 -10.44 -1.37 -16.68
C LEU A 19 -11.44 -2.37 -17.27
N LYS A 20 -12.02 -2.08 -18.44
CA LYS A 20 -12.96 -3.01 -19.11
C LYS A 20 -12.21 -4.23 -19.64
N SER A 21 -12.47 -5.40 -19.05
CA SER A 21 -11.91 -6.68 -19.50
C SER A 21 -12.21 -6.95 -20.99
N CYS A 22 -11.30 -7.67 -21.66
CA CYS A 22 -11.43 -8.02 -23.09
C CYS A 22 -11.35 -6.85 -24.08
N THR A 23 -10.80 -5.71 -23.65
CA THR A 23 -10.50 -4.57 -24.53
C THR A 23 -9.01 -4.52 -24.87
N SER A 24 -8.64 -3.88 -25.99
CA SER A 24 -7.23 -3.63 -26.31
C SER A 24 -6.55 -2.76 -25.25
N SER A 25 -7.30 -1.85 -24.61
CA SER A 25 -6.82 -1.06 -23.46
C SER A 25 -6.45 -1.92 -22.26
N TRP A 26 -7.21 -2.97 -21.95
CA TRP A 26 -6.87 -3.90 -20.87
C TRP A 26 -5.55 -4.62 -21.16
N SER A 27 -5.38 -5.18 -22.37
CA SER A 27 -4.15 -5.89 -22.74
C SER A 27 -2.93 -4.98 -22.73
N SER A 28 -3.04 -3.75 -23.26
CA SER A 28 -1.94 -2.78 -23.21
C SER A 28 -1.59 -2.40 -21.78
N THR A 29 -2.58 -2.10 -20.94
CA THR A 29 -2.36 -1.72 -19.53
C THR A 29 -1.73 -2.87 -18.75
N ARG A 30 -2.18 -4.11 -18.99
CA ARG A 30 -1.59 -5.32 -18.41
C ARG A 30 -0.10 -5.43 -18.76
N ASP A 31 0.25 -5.24 -20.02
CA ASP A 31 1.64 -5.36 -20.48
C ASP A 31 2.53 -4.26 -19.87
N ASP A 32 1.99 -3.05 -19.67
CA ASP A 32 2.68 -1.96 -18.96
C ASP A 32 2.86 -2.27 -17.47
N VAL A 33 1.83 -2.82 -16.81
CA VAL A 33 1.87 -3.23 -15.39
C VAL A 33 2.95 -4.29 -15.18
N VAL A 34 2.94 -5.35 -15.99
CA VAL A 34 3.90 -6.45 -15.85
C VAL A 34 5.31 -5.95 -16.07
N ARG A 35 5.54 -5.17 -17.13
CA ARG A 35 6.85 -4.59 -17.40
C ARG A 35 7.33 -3.68 -16.27
N ALA A 36 6.46 -2.85 -15.71
CA ALA A 36 6.84 -1.97 -14.61
C ALA A 36 7.22 -2.75 -13.35
N LEU A 37 6.47 -3.80 -13.01
CA LEU A 37 6.81 -4.70 -11.90
C LEU A 37 8.12 -5.46 -12.17
N GLU A 38 8.33 -5.97 -13.39
CA GLU A 38 9.55 -6.69 -13.75
C GLU A 38 10.79 -5.79 -13.75
N GLU A 39 10.71 -4.57 -14.28
CA GLU A 39 11.85 -3.68 -14.44
C GLU A 39 12.14 -2.86 -13.17
N TYR A 40 11.10 -2.31 -12.53
CA TYR A 40 11.20 -1.36 -11.42
C TYR A 40 10.77 -1.96 -10.07
N GLY A 41 10.09 -3.10 -10.05
CA GLY A 41 9.47 -3.65 -8.84
C GLY A 41 8.22 -2.90 -8.38
N CYS A 42 7.88 -1.77 -9.01
CA CYS A 42 6.76 -0.92 -8.63
C CYS A 42 6.35 0.04 -9.76
N PHE A 43 5.21 0.69 -9.58
CA PHE A 43 4.72 1.78 -10.43
C PHE A 43 3.76 2.68 -9.69
N ILE A 44 3.48 3.85 -10.26
CA ILE A 44 2.42 4.75 -9.80
C ILE A 44 1.14 4.40 -10.56
N ALA A 45 0.10 3.96 -9.85
CA ALA A 45 -1.25 3.83 -10.36
C ALA A 45 -1.99 5.16 -10.20
N VAL A 46 -2.53 5.69 -11.30
CA VAL A 46 -3.52 6.77 -11.27
C VAL A 46 -4.89 6.13 -11.15
N TYR A 47 -5.54 6.28 -10.00
CA TYR A 47 -6.79 5.58 -9.67
C TYR A 47 -7.85 6.58 -9.17
N ASP A 48 -8.91 6.73 -9.95
CA ASP A 48 -9.94 7.76 -9.77
C ASP A 48 -11.17 7.31 -8.95
N GLN A 49 -11.19 6.05 -8.51
CA GLN A 49 -12.28 5.52 -7.69
C GLN A 49 -12.24 6.03 -6.25
N VAL A 50 -11.08 6.47 -5.77
CA VAL A 50 -10.97 7.14 -4.48
C VAL A 50 -11.28 8.62 -4.68
N SER A 51 -12.46 9.04 -4.22
CA SER A 51 -12.88 10.44 -4.29
C SER A 51 -11.97 11.32 -3.42
N LEU A 52 -11.87 12.61 -3.76
CA LEU A 52 -11.13 13.58 -2.93
C LEU A 52 -11.71 13.67 -1.51
N GLU A 53 -13.03 13.49 -1.36
CA GLU A 53 -13.70 13.42 -0.06
C GLU A 53 -13.19 12.24 0.77
N LEU A 54 -13.16 11.03 0.18
CA LEU A 54 -12.67 9.85 0.88
C LEU A 54 -11.17 9.92 1.17
N HIS A 55 -10.37 10.48 0.25
CA HIS A 55 -8.97 10.81 0.47
C HIS A 55 -8.78 11.72 1.70
N ASN A 56 -9.53 12.81 1.80
CA ASN A 56 -9.44 13.71 2.94
C ASN A 56 -9.92 13.03 4.23
N ALA A 57 -11.02 12.29 4.15
CA ALA A 57 -11.60 11.59 5.30
C ALA A 57 -10.63 10.56 5.89
N ILE A 58 -9.96 9.73 5.07
CA ILE A 58 -9.04 8.71 5.57
C ILE A 58 -7.86 9.34 6.31
N PHE A 59 -7.31 10.45 5.81
CA PHE A 59 -6.22 11.14 6.52
C PHE A 59 -6.72 11.84 7.79
N GLN A 60 -7.93 12.39 7.81
CA GLN A 60 -8.50 13.01 9.00
C GLN A 60 -8.77 11.97 10.11
N VAL A 61 -9.38 10.83 9.79
CA VAL A 61 -9.60 9.77 10.80
C VAL A 61 -8.29 9.11 11.25
N SER A 62 -7.25 9.13 10.39
CA SER A 62 -5.91 8.70 10.77
C SER A 62 -5.26 9.65 11.77
N GLU A 63 -5.40 10.96 11.59
CA GLU A 63 -4.94 11.96 12.58
C GLU A 63 -5.59 11.72 13.94
N GLU A 64 -6.93 11.55 13.97
CA GLU A 64 -7.67 11.24 15.19
C GLU A 64 -7.20 9.94 15.87
N LEU A 65 -6.88 8.90 15.08
CA LEU A 65 -6.30 7.66 15.60
C LEU A 65 -4.94 7.92 16.28
N PHE A 66 -4.06 8.67 15.62
CA PHE A 66 -2.71 8.92 16.14
C PHE A 66 -2.69 9.89 17.33
N ASP A 67 -3.74 10.70 17.51
CA ASP A 67 -3.92 11.59 18.65
C ASP A 67 -4.47 10.88 19.90
N LEU A 68 -4.89 9.61 19.79
CA LEU A 68 -5.22 8.79 20.95
C LEU A 68 -4.00 8.63 21.89
N PRO A 69 -4.24 8.45 23.20
CA PRO A 69 -3.18 8.13 24.15
C PRO A 69 -2.38 6.89 23.71
N THR A 70 -1.08 6.90 23.96
CA THR A 70 -0.22 5.74 23.65
C THR A 70 -0.74 4.48 24.33
N GLU A 71 -1.23 4.60 25.56
CA GLU A 71 -1.79 3.50 26.36
C GLU A 71 -2.99 2.83 25.68
N THR A 72 -3.73 3.56 24.85
CA THR A 72 -4.80 3.00 24.01
C THR A 72 -4.24 2.31 22.78
N LYS A 73 -3.30 2.97 22.07
CA LYS A 73 -2.73 2.45 20.82
C LYS A 73 -1.95 1.14 21.03
N VAL A 74 -1.22 0.99 22.13
CA VAL A 74 -0.45 -0.23 22.46
C VAL A 74 -1.34 -1.45 22.72
N LEU A 75 -2.65 -1.28 22.91
CA LEU A 75 -3.60 -2.40 22.99
C LEU A 75 -3.78 -3.11 21.65
N ASN A 76 -3.42 -2.47 20.53
CA ASN A 76 -3.40 -3.11 19.22
C ASN A 76 -2.21 -4.08 19.12
N THR A 77 -2.40 -5.31 19.57
CA THR A 77 -1.38 -6.37 19.53
C THR A 77 -1.70 -7.41 18.45
N SER A 78 -0.69 -8.02 17.86
CA SER A 78 -0.84 -9.19 16.96
C SER A 78 0.33 -10.13 17.17
N ASP A 79 0.08 -11.43 17.03
CA ASP A 79 1.12 -12.47 17.03
C ASP A 79 2.00 -12.39 15.77
N THR A 80 1.50 -11.74 14.71
CA THR A 80 2.26 -11.52 13.48
C THR A 80 3.07 -10.23 13.59
N PRO A 81 4.41 -10.27 13.41
CA PRO A 81 5.24 -9.09 13.52
C PRO A 81 4.75 -7.93 12.63
N SER A 82 4.71 -6.72 13.20
CA SER A 82 4.31 -5.48 12.50
C SER A 82 2.84 -5.42 12.03
N HIS A 83 1.96 -6.29 12.55
CA HIS A 83 0.51 -6.21 12.32
C HIS A 83 -0.22 -5.38 13.40
N GLY A 84 0.35 -5.27 14.60
CA GLY A 84 -0.18 -4.43 15.68
C GLY A 84 0.35 -2.99 15.66
N TYR A 85 0.37 -2.36 16.82
CA TYR A 85 1.04 -1.10 17.08
C TYR A 85 2.55 -1.27 17.03
N VAL A 86 3.20 -0.35 16.31
CA VAL A 86 4.65 -0.21 16.30
C VAL A 86 4.96 1.27 16.46
N GLY A 87 5.66 1.63 17.52
CA GLY A 87 6.02 3.01 17.82
C GLY A 87 6.91 3.08 19.06
N GLN A 88 7.53 4.23 19.29
CA GLN A 88 8.47 4.46 20.40
C GLN A 88 9.72 3.56 20.37
N GLU A 89 10.05 3.01 19.20
CA GLU A 89 11.23 2.16 19.01
C GLU A 89 12.48 3.00 18.72
N PRO A 90 13.58 2.84 19.48
CA PRO A 90 14.81 3.61 19.27
C PRO A 90 15.41 3.47 17.86
N VAL A 91 15.16 2.34 17.19
CA VAL A 91 15.67 2.04 15.84
C VAL A 91 14.93 2.82 14.75
N VAL A 92 13.65 3.16 14.97
CA VAL A 92 12.81 3.93 14.04
C VAL A 92 12.08 5.06 14.79
N PRO A 93 12.82 6.04 15.35
CA PRO A 93 12.29 6.96 16.35
C PRO A 93 11.25 7.96 15.81
N LEU A 94 11.11 8.06 14.48
CA LEU A 94 10.14 8.92 13.81
C LEU A 94 8.84 8.18 13.47
N TYR A 95 8.87 6.84 13.43
CA TYR A 95 7.79 5.99 12.93
C TYR A 95 6.79 5.66 14.04
N GLU A 96 5.52 5.79 13.71
CA GLU A 96 4.42 5.22 14.47
C GLU A 96 3.42 4.59 13.48
N GLY A 97 2.97 3.37 13.74
CA GLY A 97 2.06 2.67 12.84
C GLY A 97 1.12 1.71 13.57
N LEU A 98 -0.07 1.53 13.00
CA LEU A 98 -1.07 0.58 13.46
C LEU A 98 -1.58 -0.22 12.26
N GLY A 99 -1.60 -1.54 12.39
CA GLY A 99 -2.26 -2.42 11.44
C GLY A 99 -3.70 -2.75 11.83
N ILE A 100 -4.53 -2.92 10.81
CA ILE A 100 -5.94 -3.31 10.88
C ILE A 100 -6.08 -4.58 10.05
N GLU A 101 -6.17 -5.72 10.73
CA GLU A 101 -6.39 -7.02 10.08
C GLU A 101 -7.82 -7.11 9.57
N ASP A 102 -7.99 -7.63 8.36
CA ASP A 102 -9.29 -7.79 7.68
C ASP A 102 -10.07 -6.49 7.52
N ALA A 103 -9.38 -5.36 7.32
CA ALA A 103 -9.98 -4.03 7.20
C ALA A 103 -11.04 -3.92 6.08
N THR A 104 -10.98 -4.81 5.08
CA THR A 104 -11.94 -4.91 3.97
C THR A 104 -13.29 -5.54 4.38
N THR A 105 -13.35 -6.12 5.58
CA THR A 105 -14.55 -6.71 6.18
C THR A 105 -15.12 -5.78 7.25
N LEU A 106 -16.45 -5.79 7.40
CA LEU A 106 -17.09 -4.99 8.45
C LEU A 106 -16.65 -5.45 9.84
N GLU A 107 -16.50 -6.76 10.04
CA GLU A 107 -16.06 -7.33 11.31
C GLU A 107 -14.64 -6.88 11.69
N GLY A 108 -13.67 -6.94 10.75
CA GLY A 108 -12.30 -6.49 10.99
C GLY A 108 -12.22 -5.00 11.32
N ALA A 109 -12.93 -4.17 10.54
CA ALA A 109 -13.00 -2.73 10.79
C ALA A 109 -13.65 -2.39 12.15
N GLN A 110 -14.76 -3.05 12.50
CA GLN A 110 -15.44 -2.86 13.79
C GLN A 110 -14.59 -3.34 14.97
N ARG A 111 -13.93 -4.49 14.84
CA ARG A 111 -13.03 -5.05 15.86
C ARG A 111 -11.94 -4.06 16.22
N PHE A 112 -11.24 -3.51 15.23
CA PHE A 112 -10.22 -2.48 15.47
C PHE A 112 -10.82 -1.19 16.03
N THR A 113 -11.95 -0.73 15.48
CA THR A 113 -12.60 0.50 15.94
C THR A 113 -13.01 0.41 17.41
N ASN A 114 -13.63 -0.69 17.83
CA ASN A 114 -14.05 -0.90 19.22
C ASN A 114 -12.87 -1.02 20.18
N LEU A 115 -11.72 -1.52 19.71
CA LEU A 115 -10.49 -1.58 20.49
C LEU A 115 -9.92 -0.19 20.76
N MET A 116 -9.89 0.67 19.74
CA MET A 116 -9.37 2.05 19.84
C MET A 116 -10.37 3.01 20.50
N TRP A 117 -11.67 2.82 20.24
CA TRP A 117 -12.78 3.61 20.78
C TRP A 117 -13.88 2.69 21.33
N PRO A 118 -13.82 2.32 22.63
CA PRO A 118 -14.84 1.46 23.25
C PRO A 118 -16.26 2.05 23.25
N SER A 119 -16.40 3.36 23.08
CA SER A 119 -17.69 4.05 22.93
C SER A 119 -18.18 4.12 21.48
N GLY A 120 -17.45 3.53 20.53
CA GLY A 120 -17.73 3.57 19.11
C GLY A 120 -17.12 4.77 18.38
N ASN A 121 -16.87 4.59 17.09
CA ASN A 121 -16.46 5.65 16.15
C ASN A 121 -16.87 5.23 14.72
N ASP A 122 -18.15 5.40 14.40
CA ASP A 122 -18.72 4.98 13.11
C ASP A 122 -18.00 5.63 11.93
N ARG A 123 -17.61 6.90 12.07
CA ARG A 123 -16.88 7.65 11.04
C ARG A 123 -15.54 6.99 10.71
N PHE A 124 -14.75 6.61 11.73
CA PHE A 124 -13.48 5.90 11.52
C PHE A 124 -13.73 4.53 10.85
N CYS A 125 -14.70 3.77 11.36
CA CYS A 125 -15.01 2.43 10.87
C CYS A 125 -15.45 2.44 9.41
N GLU A 126 -16.42 3.27 9.05
CA GLU A 126 -16.97 3.38 7.69
C GLU A 126 -15.94 3.91 6.69
N THR A 127 -15.15 4.92 7.09
CA THR A 127 -14.10 5.49 6.24
C THR A 127 -13.01 4.47 5.95
N THR A 128 -12.52 3.77 6.98
CA THR A 128 -11.47 2.76 6.85
C THR A 128 -11.95 1.57 6.02
N LEU A 129 -13.18 1.10 6.24
CA LEU A 129 -13.78 0.01 5.48
C LEU A 129 -13.94 0.38 3.99
N SER A 130 -14.46 1.57 3.71
CA SER A 130 -14.67 2.05 2.33
C SER A 130 -13.36 2.24 1.59
N PHE A 131 -12.38 2.88 2.24
CA PHE A 131 -11.06 3.09 1.66
C PHE A 131 -10.34 1.76 1.39
N SER A 132 -10.24 0.88 2.40
CA SER A 132 -9.52 -0.40 2.25
C SER A 132 -10.14 -1.31 1.19
N ARG A 133 -11.46 -1.30 1.01
CA ARG A 133 -12.12 -2.05 -0.08
C ARG A 133 -11.71 -1.56 -1.46
N LEU A 134 -11.69 -0.25 -1.69
CA LEU A 134 -11.25 0.31 -2.98
C LEU A 134 -9.77 0.00 -3.27
N ILE A 135 -8.92 -0.03 -2.25
CA ILE A 135 -7.50 -0.41 -2.41
C ILE A 135 -7.37 -1.91 -2.69
N ALA A 136 -8.16 -2.76 -2.02
CA ALA A 136 -8.20 -4.18 -2.32
C ALA A 136 -8.72 -4.46 -3.74
N GLU A 137 -9.67 -3.67 -4.25
CA GLU A 137 -10.11 -3.75 -5.64
C GLU A 137 -8.97 -3.42 -6.62
N LEU A 138 -8.18 -2.39 -6.34
CA LEU A 138 -7.00 -2.04 -7.14
C LEU A 138 -5.97 -3.18 -7.13
N ASP A 139 -5.66 -3.75 -5.96
CA ASP A 139 -4.79 -4.93 -5.84
C ASP A 139 -5.31 -6.09 -6.70
N GLN A 140 -6.60 -6.41 -6.60
CA GLN A 140 -7.20 -7.48 -7.38
C GLN A 140 -7.16 -7.22 -8.89
N ILE A 141 -7.31 -5.97 -9.34
CA ILE A 141 -7.17 -5.59 -10.74
C ILE A 141 -5.74 -5.89 -11.22
N VAL A 142 -4.74 -5.39 -10.49
CA VAL A 142 -3.32 -5.61 -10.82
C VAL A 142 -2.99 -7.10 -10.83
N MET A 143 -3.47 -7.84 -9.84
CA MET A 143 -3.25 -9.28 -9.75
C MET A 143 -3.93 -10.08 -10.86
N ARG A 144 -5.12 -9.65 -11.34
CA ARG A 144 -5.72 -10.23 -12.54
C ARG A 144 -4.86 -9.99 -13.77
N MET A 145 -4.34 -8.77 -13.95
CA MET A 145 -3.43 -8.45 -15.04
C MET A 145 -2.16 -9.32 -15.01
N VAL A 146 -1.52 -9.40 -13.85
CA VAL A 146 -0.32 -10.21 -13.62
C VAL A 146 -0.59 -11.69 -13.89
N SER A 147 -1.64 -12.26 -13.29
CA SER A 147 -1.98 -13.68 -13.44
C SER A 147 -2.39 -14.05 -14.86
N GLU A 148 -3.05 -13.15 -15.60
CA GLU A 148 -3.35 -13.33 -17.02
C GLU A 148 -2.09 -13.33 -17.89
N SER A 149 -1.14 -12.43 -17.63
CA SER A 149 0.12 -12.36 -18.37
C SER A 149 0.95 -13.63 -18.21
N TYR A 150 0.98 -14.19 -17.00
CA TYR A 150 1.70 -15.44 -16.70
C TYR A 150 0.91 -16.72 -16.98
N GLY A 151 -0.33 -16.64 -17.47
CA GLY A 151 -1.16 -17.81 -17.76
C GLY A 151 -1.62 -18.60 -16.53
N ILE A 152 -1.60 -18.00 -15.34
CA ILE A 152 -1.97 -18.62 -14.05
C ILE A 152 -3.32 -18.13 -13.50
N LYS A 153 -4.14 -17.49 -14.33
CA LYS A 153 -5.44 -16.91 -13.96
C LYS A 153 -6.31 -17.85 -13.11
N LYS A 154 -6.47 -19.12 -13.53
CA LYS A 154 -7.31 -20.10 -12.80
C LYS A 154 -6.81 -20.37 -11.38
N SER A 155 -5.48 -20.45 -11.20
CA SER A 155 -4.87 -20.65 -9.88
C SER A 155 -5.08 -19.42 -9.00
N TYR A 156 -4.88 -18.22 -9.55
CA TYR A 156 -5.16 -16.98 -8.83
C TYR A 156 -6.63 -16.86 -8.41
N GLU A 157 -7.58 -17.16 -9.31
CA GLU A 157 -9.02 -17.14 -9.01
C GLU A 157 -9.39 -18.07 -7.85
N SER A 158 -8.71 -19.23 -7.73
CA SER A 158 -8.93 -20.15 -6.61
C SER A 158 -8.43 -19.63 -5.25
N LEU A 159 -7.49 -18.67 -5.26
CA LEU A 159 -6.88 -18.09 -4.05
C LEU A 159 -7.58 -16.80 -3.59
N LEU A 160 -8.42 -16.19 -4.43
CA LEU A 160 -9.12 -14.93 -4.13
C LEU A 160 -9.88 -15.00 -2.80
N GLY A 161 -10.59 -16.10 -2.54
CA GLY A 161 -11.38 -16.29 -1.32
C GLY A 161 -10.54 -16.50 -0.05
N SER A 162 -9.24 -16.72 -0.18
CA SER A 162 -8.30 -16.92 0.93
C SER A 162 -7.33 -15.74 1.10
N THR A 163 -7.51 -14.66 0.32
CA THR A 163 -6.64 -13.48 0.40
C THR A 163 -7.05 -12.63 1.60
N SER A 164 -6.14 -12.44 2.55
CA SER A 164 -6.29 -11.50 3.66
C SER A 164 -5.58 -10.19 3.37
N TYR A 165 -6.14 -9.09 3.86
CA TYR A 165 -5.56 -7.75 3.70
C TYR A 165 -5.26 -7.17 5.07
N LEU A 166 -4.02 -6.70 5.23
CA LEU A 166 -3.63 -5.86 6.36
C LEU A 166 -3.58 -4.41 5.89
N PHE A 167 -4.44 -3.57 6.46
CA PHE A 167 -4.40 -2.13 6.22
C PHE A 167 -3.56 -1.45 7.29
N ARG A 168 -2.52 -0.70 6.89
CA ARG A 168 -1.63 -0.01 7.84
C ARG A 168 -1.78 1.50 7.73
N LEU A 169 -2.01 2.13 8.87
CA LEU A 169 -1.92 3.57 9.03
C LEU A 169 -0.56 3.89 9.63
N ILE A 170 0.15 4.86 9.04
CA ILE A 170 1.53 5.21 9.42
C ILE A 170 1.64 6.73 9.56
N LYS A 171 2.27 7.17 10.65
CA LYS A 171 2.63 8.56 10.93
C LYS A 171 4.13 8.67 11.11
N TYR A 172 4.69 9.69 10.50
CA TYR A 172 6.06 10.11 10.74
C TYR A 172 6.06 11.48 11.43
N ARG A 173 6.74 11.60 12.56
CA ARG A 173 7.00 12.91 13.16
C ARG A 173 8.23 13.57 12.52
N ALA A 174 8.31 14.89 12.61
CA ALA A 174 9.51 15.60 12.19
C ALA A 174 10.73 15.18 13.06
N PRO A 175 11.92 15.04 12.46
CA PRO A 175 13.15 14.80 13.19
C PRO A 175 13.55 16.03 14.00
N GLU A 176 14.09 15.81 15.19
CA GLU A 176 14.79 16.85 15.96
C GLU A 176 16.21 17.07 15.42
N THR A 177 16.87 18.17 15.81
CA THR A 177 18.18 18.61 15.29
C THR A 177 19.29 17.53 15.29
N ASN A 178 19.20 16.54 16.18
CA ASN A 178 20.19 15.46 16.32
C ASN A 178 19.67 14.08 15.90
N GLN A 179 18.52 14.01 15.22
CA GLN A 179 17.92 12.76 14.76
C GLN A 179 18.13 12.55 13.27
N THR A 180 18.14 11.28 12.86
CA THR A 180 18.15 10.93 11.43
C THR A 180 16.86 11.40 10.75
N ASN A 181 16.96 11.80 9.48
CA ASN A 181 15.79 12.08 8.65
C ASN A 181 15.13 10.80 8.10
N LEU A 182 15.71 9.63 8.36
CA LEU A 182 15.15 8.34 7.95
C LEU A 182 13.95 7.98 8.83
N GLY A 183 12.76 8.00 8.23
CA GLY A 183 11.53 7.57 8.89
C GLY A 183 11.53 6.08 9.21
N ILE A 184 11.93 5.26 8.24
CA ILE A 184 12.08 3.81 8.36
C ILE A 184 13.36 3.40 7.63
N VAL A 185 14.01 2.31 8.09
CA VAL A 185 15.20 1.77 7.43
C VAL A 185 14.85 1.23 6.03
N PRO A 186 15.78 1.30 5.04
CA PRO A 186 15.59 0.64 3.75
C PRO A 186 15.22 -0.84 3.90
N HIS A 187 14.12 -1.26 3.28
CA HIS A 187 13.61 -2.63 3.35
C HIS A 187 12.83 -3.01 2.08
N THR A 188 12.46 -4.29 2.00
CA THR A 188 11.48 -4.81 1.05
C THR A 188 10.27 -5.34 1.81
N ASP A 189 9.10 -5.29 1.17
CA ASP A 189 7.86 -5.77 1.76
C ASP A 189 7.78 -7.28 1.73
N LYS A 190 7.33 -7.89 2.83
CA LYS A 190 7.18 -9.36 2.95
C LYS A 190 5.87 -9.90 2.38
N SER A 191 4.95 -9.03 1.96
CA SER A 191 3.66 -9.42 1.37
C SER A 191 3.84 -9.90 -0.08
N PHE A 192 2.73 -10.28 -0.72
CA PHE A 192 2.72 -10.49 -2.18
C PHE A 192 2.80 -9.15 -2.91
N MET A 193 1.93 -8.20 -2.54
CA MET A 193 1.89 -6.86 -3.09
C MET A 193 1.58 -5.87 -1.96
N SER A 194 2.03 -4.64 -2.14
CA SER A 194 1.71 -3.52 -1.28
C SER A 194 1.26 -2.34 -2.11
N ILE A 195 0.25 -1.62 -1.63
CA ILE A 195 -0.22 -0.38 -2.23
C ILE A 195 -0.09 0.73 -1.22
N LEU A 196 0.72 1.74 -1.54
CA LEU A 196 0.98 2.89 -0.69
C LEU A 196 0.22 4.11 -1.17
N HIS A 197 -0.37 4.83 -0.21
CA HIS A 197 -0.98 6.12 -0.43
C HIS A 197 -0.41 7.14 0.54
N GLN A 198 -0.04 8.32 0.04
CA GLN A 198 0.65 9.34 0.82
C GLN A 198 -0.18 10.62 0.88
N ARG A 199 -0.10 11.30 2.04
CA ARG A 199 -0.51 12.71 2.14
C ARG A 199 0.48 13.57 1.35
N GLN A 200 0.15 14.84 1.12
CA GLN A 200 0.95 15.85 0.38
C GLN A 200 2.35 16.18 0.97
N VAL A 201 2.92 15.31 1.81
CA VAL A 201 4.29 15.41 2.33
C VAL A 201 5.17 14.41 1.58
N LYS A 202 6.29 14.87 1.02
CA LYS A 202 7.27 13.98 0.38
C LYS A 202 8.04 13.20 1.43
N GLY A 203 8.22 11.89 1.22
CA GLY A 203 8.97 11.05 2.15
C GLY A 203 9.29 9.65 1.64
N LEU A 204 8.47 9.11 0.72
CA LEU A 204 8.78 7.84 0.08
C LEU A 204 9.90 7.99 -0.96
N GLU A 205 10.91 7.14 -0.82
CA GLU A 205 11.96 6.92 -1.81
C GLU A 205 11.99 5.43 -2.19
N VAL A 206 12.15 5.15 -3.48
CA VAL A 206 12.27 3.78 -4.01
C VAL A 206 13.66 3.58 -4.58
N LYS A 207 14.32 2.48 -4.20
CA LYS A 207 15.64 2.13 -4.72
C LYS A 207 15.51 1.29 -5.99
N THR A 208 16.10 1.75 -7.09
CA THR A 208 16.14 1.04 -8.37
C THR A 208 17.13 -0.13 -8.33
N LYS A 209 17.04 -1.02 -9.31
CA LYS A 209 18.04 -2.10 -9.51
C LYS A 209 19.46 -1.58 -9.74
N ALA A 210 19.59 -0.35 -10.27
CA ALA A 210 20.88 0.32 -10.44
C ALA A 210 21.42 0.92 -9.12
N GLY A 211 20.65 0.84 -8.03
CA GLY A 211 21.03 1.35 -6.72
C GLY A 211 20.70 2.83 -6.49
N GLU A 212 20.04 3.49 -7.45
CA GLU A 212 19.63 4.89 -7.37
C GLU A 212 18.31 5.04 -6.60
N TRP A 213 18.12 6.15 -5.90
CA TRP A 213 16.89 6.45 -5.18
C TRP A 213 16.00 7.40 -5.98
N ILE A 214 14.73 7.02 -6.16
CA ILE A 214 13.69 7.82 -6.80
C ILE A 214 12.75 8.35 -5.72
N VAL A 215 12.65 9.67 -5.60
CA VAL A 215 11.65 10.32 -4.74
C VAL A 215 10.29 10.25 -5.43
N VAL A 216 9.26 9.81 -4.69
CA VAL A 216 7.89 9.75 -5.20
C VAL A 216 7.09 10.96 -4.72
N ASP A 217 6.55 11.73 -5.66
CA ASP A 217 5.67 12.85 -5.35
C ASP A 217 4.29 12.36 -4.87
N PRO A 218 3.71 12.95 -3.82
CA PRO A 218 2.37 12.61 -3.36
C PRO A 218 1.29 13.25 -4.23
N SER A 219 0.18 12.53 -4.45
CA SER A 219 -1.01 13.03 -5.11
C SER A 219 -2.25 12.30 -4.59
N PRO A 220 -3.42 12.97 -4.45
CA PRO A 220 -4.66 12.33 -4.01
C PRO A 220 -5.12 11.16 -4.87
N SER A 221 -4.76 11.15 -6.17
CA SER A 221 -5.14 10.08 -7.11
C SER A 221 -4.02 9.09 -7.40
N TRP A 222 -2.85 9.23 -6.75
CA TRP A 222 -1.70 8.36 -6.98
C TRP A 222 -1.55 7.33 -5.88
N PHE A 223 -1.33 6.09 -6.31
CA PHE A 223 -1.06 4.95 -5.45
C PHE A 223 0.21 4.27 -5.94
N VAL A 224 1.15 4.02 -5.05
CA VAL A 224 2.38 3.29 -5.43
C VAL A 224 2.12 1.81 -5.23
N VAL A 225 2.05 1.07 -6.32
CA VAL A 225 1.89 -0.39 -6.31
C VAL A 225 3.27 -1.02 -6.36
N MET A 226 3.58 -1.90 -5.41
CA MET A 226 4.91 -2.52 -5.26
C MET A 226 4.79 -4.03 -5.13
N ALA A 227 5.65 -4.76 -5.82
CA ALA A 227 5.83 -6.19 -5.60
C ALA A 227 6.57 -6.43 -4.29
N GLY A 228 6.03 -7.32 -3.46
CA GLY A 228 6.71 -7.81 -2.27
C GLY A 228 7.52 -9.08 -2.54
N ASP A 229 8.27 -9.51 -1.52
CA ASP A 229 9.18 -10.65 -1.58
C ASP A 229 8.49 -11.94 -2.05
N VAL A 230 7.24 -12.19 -1.64
CA VAL A 230 6.50 -13.41 -2.03
C VAL A 230 6.17 -13.40 -3.52
N CYS A 231 5.83 -12.24 -4.08
CA CYS A 231 5.66 -12.09 -5.52
C CYS A 231 6.99 -12.36 -6.23
N MET A 232 8.10 -11.79 -5.75
CA MET A 232 9.44 -11.98 -6.31
C MET A 232 9.94 -13.43 -6.23
N VAL A 233 9.67 -14.17 -5.15
CA VAL A 233 10.05 -15.59 -5.03
C VAL A 233 9.30 -16.45 -6.05
N SER A 234 8.06 -16.08 -6.39
CA SER A 234 7.29 -16.75 -7.45
C SER A 234 7.91 -16.57 -8.84
N TYR A 235 8.79 -15.58 -9.05
CA TYR A 235 9.57 -15.43 -10.29
C TYR A 235 10.75 -16.41 -10.39
N PHE A 236 11.21 -17.01 -9.28
CA PHE A 236 12.39 -17.88 -9.26
C PHE A 236 12.09 -19.36 -9.02
N SER A 237 10.87 -19.72 -8.64
CA SER A 237 10.48 -21.13 -8.51
C SER A 237 9.93 -21.66 -9.84
N HIS A 238 10.81 -22.00 -10.79
CA HIS A 238 10.74 -23.16 -11.71
C HIS A 238 11.82 -23.04 -12.82
N ILE A 239 13.09 -23.23 -12.44
CA ILE A 239 14.08 -23.88 -13.31
C ILE A 239 14.60 -25.08 -12.53
N ALA A 240 13.85 -26.17 -12.59
CA ALA A 240 14.41 -27.49 -12.40
C ALA A 240 14.93 -27.96 -13.76
N ARG A 241 16.24 -28.25 -13.84
CA ARG A 241 16.72 -29.33 -14.69
C ARG A 241 16.94 -30.54 -13.81
#